data_AF-A0A945XDX3-F1
#
_entry.id   AF-A0A945XDX3-F1
#
_cell.length_a   1.000
_cell.length_b   1.000
_cell.length_c   1.000
_cell.angle_alpha   90.00
_cell.angle_beta   90.00
_cell.angle_gamma   90.00
#
_symmetry.space_group_name_H-M   'P 1'
#
loop_
_entity.id
_entity.type
_entity.pdbx_description
1 polymer ?
#
loop_
_entity_poly.entity_id
_entity_poly.type
_entity_poly.pdbx_seq_one_letter_code
_entity_poly.pdbx_strand_id
1 'polypeptide(L)' 'MNVTTVESATRDLSIDGRTVNAKHYKMSGDAERDLWYDSKTGVWLKMKLEGSDGSIIEIERDWAPVWKRGLL' A
#
# COMPACT_ATOMS: atom_id res chain seq x y z
N MET A 1 8.28 -2.97 -22.59
CA MET A 1 8.13 -3.50 -21.22
C MET A 1 6.64 -3.74 -20.98
N ASN A 2 6.22 -4.97 -20.71
CA ASN A 2 4.82 -5.30 -20.46
C ASN A 2 4.58 -5.27 -18.95
N VAL A 3 3.70 -4.40 -18.49
CA VAL A 3 3.36 -4.27 -17.07
C VAL A 3 1.94 -4.77 -16.89
N THR A 4 1.75 -5.72 -15.98
CA THR A 4 0.43 -6.25 -15.64
C THR A 4 0.07 -5.89 -14.21
N THR A 5 -1.22 -5.75 -13.95
CA THR A 5 -1.74 -5.46 -12.63
C THR A 5 -2.97 -6.31 -12.40
N VAL A 6 -2.99 -7.03 -11.27
CA VAL A 6 -4.09 -7.90 -10.88
C VAL A 6 -4.59 -7.42 -9.52
N GLU A 7 -5.87 -7.08 -9.44
CA GLU A 7 -6.53 -6.85 -8.15
C GLU A 7 -6.68 -8.20 -7.44
N SER A 8 -6.16 -8.31 -6.21
CA SER A 8 -6.15 -9.57 -5.46
C SER A 8 -7.36 -9.68 -4.54
N ALA A 9 -7.57 -8.71 -3.65
CA ALA A 9 -8.73 -8.62 -2.77
C ALA A 9 -8.76 -7.26 -2.06
N THR A 10 -9.96 -6.84 -1.63
CA THR A 10 -10.08 -5.76 -0.64
C THR A 10 -9.95 -6.36 0.77
N ARG A 11 -9.09 -5.79 1.62
CA ARG A 11 -8.85 -6.25 3.00
C ARG A 11 -8.54 -5.08 3.92
N ASP A 12 -8.77 -5.27 5.21
CA ASP A 12 -8.37 -4.29 6.22
C ASP A 12 -6.85 -4.30 6.38
N LEU A 13 -6.25 -3.13 6.22
CA LEU A 13 -4.82 -2.86 6.35
C LEU A 13 -4.59 -2.04 7.62
N SER A 14 -3.73 -2.54 8.51
CA SER A 14 -3.24 -1.78 9.66
C SER A 14 -1.99 -0.99 9.24
N ILE A 15 -2.05 0.34 9.28
CA ILE A 15 -0.98 1.25 8.87
C ILE A 15 -1.00 2.50 9.75
N ASP A 16 0.16 2.86 10.32
CA ASP A 16 0.31 3.98 11.26
C ASP A 16 -0.79 4.02 12.37
N GLY A 17 -1.01 2.86 13.01
CA GLY A 17 -1.98 2.69 14.09
C GLY A 17 -3.46 2.82 13.67
N ARG A 18 -3.75 2.79 12.37
CA ARG A 18 -5.11 2.88 11.82
C ARG A 18 -5.45 1.64 11.02
N THR A 19 -6.70 1.24 11.10
CA THR A 19 -7.27 0.23 10.21
C THR A 19 -7.95 0.93 9.04
N VAL A 20 -7.50 0.66 7.82
CA VAL A 20 -8.09 1.18 6.59
C VAL A 20 -8.48 0.04 5.68
N ASN A 21 -9.70 0.09 5.16
CA ASN A 21 -10.16 -0.87 4.18
C ASN A 21 -9.48 -0.59 2.84
N ALA A 22 -8.62 -1.50 2.37
CA ALA A 22 -7.71 -1.27 1.27
C ALA A 22 -7.89 -2.28 0.14
N LYS A 23 -7.88 -1.82 -1.10
CA LYS A 23 -7.73 -2.64 -2.31
C LYS A 23 -6.27 -2.99 -2.50
N HIS A 24 -5.98 -4.28 -2.61
CA HIS A 24 -4.63 -4.80 -2.85
C HIS A 24 -4.46 -5.19 -4.32
N TYR A 25 -3.36 -4.71 -4.91
CA TYR A 25 -2.96 -5.02 -6.26
C TYR A 25 -1.58 -5.67 -6.27
N LYS A 26 -1.45 -6.72 -7.08
CA LYS A 26 -0.16 -7.28 -7.46
C LYS A 26 0.21 -6.75 -8.83
N MET A 27 1.35 -6.09 -8.93
CA MET A 27 1.89 -5.51 -10.15
C MET A 27 3.14 -6.28 -10.55
N SER A 28 3.18 -6.78 -11.79
CA SER A 28 4.32 -7.53 -12.33
C SER A 28 4.89 -6.82 -13.56
N GLY A 29 6.22 -6.88 -13.70
CA GLY A 29 7.02 -6.28 -14.76
C GLY A 29 8.48 -6.63 -14.53
N ASP A 30 9.40 -5.67 -14.67
CA ASP A 30 10.82 -5.87 -14.31
C ASP A 30 11.01 -6.16 -12.80
N ALA A 31 10.02 -5.83 -11.98
CA ALA A 31 9.96 -6.17 -10.58
C ALA A 31 8.51 -6.46 -10.16
N GLU A 32 8.33 -7.37 -9.20
CA GLU A 32 7.03 -7.63 -8.56
C GLU A 32 6.81 -6.65 -7.41
N ARG A 33 5.62 -6.04 -7.37
CA ARG A 33 5.23 -5.11 -6.30
C ARG A 33 3.82 -5.39 -5.84
N ASP A 34 3.61 -5.25 -4.55
CA ASP A 34 2.30 -5.17 -3.95
C ASP A 34 1.96 -3.72 -3.64
N LEU A 35 0.75 -3.29 -4.00
CA LEU A 35 0.26 -1.94 -3.80
C LEU A 35 -1.08 -1.97 -3.07
N TRP A 36 -1.24 -1.08 -2.10
CA TRP A 36 -2.50 -0.90 -1.38
C TRP A 36 -3.02 0.52 -1.54
N TYR A 37 -4.30 0.61 -1.89
CA TYR A 37 -5.03 1.86 -2.01
C TYR A 37 -6.28 1.81 -1.15
N ASP A 38 -6.65 2.92 -0.52
CA ASP A 38 -7.91 3.04 0.21
C ASP A 38 -9.09 2.73 -0.72
N SER A 39 -9.95 1.79 -0.30
CA SER A 39 -10.98 1.24 -1.18
C SER A 39 -12.08 2.24 -1.56
N LYS A 40 -12.23 3.31 -0.77
CA LYS A 40 -13.28 4.33 -0.94
C LYS A 40 -12.75 5.55 -1.67
N THR A 41 -11.56 6.01 -1.33
CA THR A 41 -10.98 7.27 -1.79
C THR A 41 -9.97 7.08 -2.91
N GLY A 42 -9.44 5.86 -3.10
CA GLY A 42 -8.39 5.58 -4.08
C GLY A 42 -7.02 6.17 -3.70
N VAL A 43 -6.85 6.64 -2.47
CA VAL A 43 -5.59 7.18 -1.97
C VAL A 43 -4.56 6.06 -1.80
N TRP A 44 -3.32 6.25 -2.28
CA TRP A 44 -2.23 5.31 -2.05
C TRP A 44 -1.89 5.20 -0.56
N LEU A 45 -1.72 3.98 -0.06
CA LEU A 45 -1.47 3.69 1.35
C LEU A 45 -0.12 3.05 1.59
N LYS A 46 0.24 2.03 0.81
CA LYS A 46 1.44 1.23 1.03
C LYS A 46 1.94 0.64 -0.28
N MET A 47 3.24 0.41 -0.34
CA MET A 47 3.91 -0.44 -1.33
C MET A 47 4.81 -1.44 -0.61
N LYS A 48 4.89 -2.65 -1.16
CA LYS A 48 5.91 -3.64 -0.82
C LYS A 48 6.58 -4.11 -2.11
N LEU A 49 7.90 -4.22 -2.06
CA LEU A 49 8.75 -4.70 -3.14
C LEU A 49 9.72 -5.74 -2.56
N GLU A 50 9.88 -6.87 -3.26
CA GLU A 50 10.92 -7.84 -2.97
C GLU A 50 12.09 -7.62 -3.94
N GLY A 51 13.27 -7.33 -3.39
CA GLY A 51 14.51 -7.21 -4.13
C GLY A 51 15.00 -8.58 -4.62
N SER A 52 15.81 -8.59 -5.68
CA SER A 52 16.41 -9.83 -6.20
C SER A 52 17.38 -10.51 -5.23
N ASP A 53 17.85 -9.79 -4.22
CA ASP A 53 18.66 -10.28 -3.11
C ASP A 53 17.83 -10.83 -1.93
N GLY A 54 16.49 -10.88 -2.07
CA GLY A 54 15.55 -11.29 -1.03
C GLY A 54 15.25 -10.21 0.00
N SER A 55 15.79 -8.99 -0.15
CA SER A 55 15.42 -7.87 0.70
C SER A 55 13.96 -7.47 0.48
N ILE A 56 13.32 -6.93 1.52
CA ILE A 56 11.96 -6.40 1.43
C ILE A 56 12.01 -4.90 1.69
N ILE A 57 11.47 -4.14 0.75
CA ILE A 57 11.26 -2.69 0.89
C ILE A 57 9.78 -2.46 1.08
N GLU A 58 9.41 -1.89 2.22
CA GLU A 58 8.06 -1.41 2.49
C GLU A 58 8.07 0.11 2.61
N ILE A 59 7.17 0.75 1.87
CA ILE A 59 6.97 2.20 1.94
C ILE A 59 5.51 2.43 2.29
N GLU A 60 5.29 3.13 3.38
CA GLU A 60 3.97 3.46 3.89
C GLU A 60 3.70 4.95 3.71
N ARG A 61 2.43 5.29 3.47
CA ARG A 61 1.98 6.66 3.46
C ARG A 61 2.22 7.27 4.83
N ASP A 62 3.04 8.32 4.84
CA ASP A 62 3.15 9.17 6.00
C ASP A 62 1.82 9.92 6.22
N TRP A 63 1.32 9.82 7.43
CA TRP A 63 0.12 10.51 7.86
C TRP A 63 0.47 11.38 9.05
N ALA A 64 -0.23 12.51 9.16
CA ALA A 64 -0.16 13.29 10.39
C ALA A 64 -0.48 12.36 11.58
N PRO A 65 0.33 12.37 12.65
CA PRO A 65 0.11 11.52 13.80
C PRO A 65 -1.32 11.66 14.35
N VAL A 66 -1.89 10.57 14.86
CA VAL A 66 -3.30 10.55 15.33
C VAL A 66 -3.59 11.68 16.34
N TRP A 67 -2.62 12.05 17.18
CA TRP A 67 -2.72 13.11 18.17
C TRP A 67 -2.83 14.54 17.60
N LYS A 68 -2.58 14.75 16.31
CA LYS A 68 -2.79 16.06 15.64
C LYS A 68 -4.21 16.25 15.07
N ARG A 69 -5.07 15.24 15.12
CA ARG A 69 -6.43 15.31 14.56
C ARG A 69 -7.35 16.05 15.54
N GLY A 70 -7.61 17.33 15.26
CA GLY A 70 -8.45 18.22 16.09
C GLY A 70 -7.87 19.63 16.27
N LEU A 71 -6.67 19.89 15.75
CA LEU A 71 -6.02 21.20 15.74
C LEU A 71 -6.14 21.94 14.39
N LEU A 72 -7.00 21.45 13.50
CA LEU A 72 -7.32 22.04 12.20
C LEU A 72 -8.83 22.27 12.10
#